data_AF-A0A5A7S245-F1
#
_entry.id   AF-A0A5A7S245-F1
#
_cell.length_a   1.000
_cell.length_b   1.000
_cell.length_c   1.000
_cell.angle_alpha   90.00
_cell.angle_beta   90.00
_cell.angle_gamma   90.00
#
_symmetry.space_group_name_H-M   'P 1'
#
loop_
_entity.id
_entity.type
_entity.pdbx_description
1 polymer ?
#
loop_
_entity_poly.entity_id
_entity_poly.type
_entity_poly.pdbx_seq_one_letter_code
_entity_poly.pdbx_strand_id
1 'polypeptide(L)'
;MWRTLVNIVWISDQSVHHGKNKIHRSLSPIVFVSHEFIKPRTIEHRSYQVSIAQSALNQNTLIVLPTGMGKTVIVLLVIAEILKRGKGKILFLAPTKPLVIQHSKFLKEHLLIDEESIVSFSGEIPPAKRENLWKKGKIIVSTPQVIENDILSGRVDLSEVALVIFDEAHRAVGAYSYVFVARKYREKNPDGLIIGMTASPGSEIDKIMEICRNLDIKNIEIRTKDDPDVKPYVQEMKIIWKKVELPHEFSRIINILKEAISERLRALKEAAP
;
A
#
# COMPACT_ATOMS: atom_id res chain seq x y z
N MET A 1 28.04 -6.43 -3.99
CA MET A 1 27.24 -5.50 -3.14
C MET A 1 25.79 -6.01 -2.96
N TRP A 2 25.56 -7.33 -2.91
CA TRP A 2 24.23 -7.95 -3.21
C TRP A 2 23.70 -8.87 -2.09
N ARG A 3 24.36 -8.89 -0.92
CA ARG A 3 24.03 -9.75 0.24
C ARG A 3 23.29 -9.03 1.37
N THR A 4 22.91 -7.77 1.16
CA THR A 4 22.75 -6.79 2.26
C THR A 4 21.34 -6.25 2.47
N LEU A 5 20.35 -6.66 1.67
CA LEU A 5 18.99 -6.11 1.81
C LEU A 5 18.26 -6.64 3.03
N VAL A 6 18.53 -7.89 3.42
CA VAL A 6 17.96 -8.51 4.61
C VAL A 6 18.94 -9.59 5.07
N ASN A 7 19.47 -9.47 6.28
CA ASN A 7 20.07 -10.63 6.94
C ASN A 7 18.93 -11.53 7.45
N ILE A 8 19.12 -12.84 7.39
CA ILE A 8 18.14 -13.80 7.90
C ILE A 8 18.58 -14.21 9.31
N VAL A 9 17.70 -14.04 10.30
CA VAL A 9 17.90 -14.59 11.64
C VAL A 9 17.08 -15.87 11.77
N TRP A 10 17.76 -16.99 12.00
CA TRP A 10 17.14 -18.29 12.27
C TRP A 10 16.83 -18.40 13.76
N ILE A 11 15.62 -18.82 14.11
CA ILE A 11 15.27 -19.25 15.46
C ILE A 11 14.59 -20.60 15.35
N SER A 12 15.22 -21.64 15.88
CA SER A 12 14.55 -22.91 16.18
C SER A 12 13.87 -22.77 17.53
N ASP A 13 12.54 -22.70 17.55
CA ASP A 13 11.79 -22.80 18.80
C ASP A 13 11.81 -24.26 19.28
N GLN A 14 12.66 -24.57 20.26
CA GLN A 14 12.64 -25.84 20.98
C GLN A 14 12.06 -25.63 22.39
N SER A 15 10.76 -25.33 22.47
CA SER A 15 10.07 -25.36 23.76
C SER A 15 8.56 -25.56 23.59
N VAL A 16 8.15 -26.79 23.26
CA VAL A 16 6.78 -27.26 23.54
C VAL A 16 6.87 -28.48 24.44
N HIS A 17 6.70 -28.26 25.74
CA HIS A 17 6.38 -29.32 26.70
C HIS A 17 4.87 -29.59 26.69
N HIS A 18 4.50 -30.81 26.29
CA HIS A 18 3.46 -31.71 26.85
C HIS A 18 2.59 -32.41 25.79
N GLY A 19 2.30 -33.69 26.08
CA GLY A 19 1.03 -34.31 25.71
C GLY A 19 1.04 -35.14 24.43
N LYS A 20 0.79 -36.44 24.58
CA LYS A 20 0.64 -37.43 23.52
C LYS A 20 -0.51 -37.06 22.56
N ASN A 21 -0.19 -36.59 21.35
CA ASN A 21 -0.83 -36.97 20.08
C ASN A 21 -0.11 -36.28 18.92
N LYS A 22 0.76 -37.04 18.24
CA LYS A 22 1.61 -36.57 17.15
C LYS A 22 0.83 -36.50 15.83
N ILE A 23 0.44 -35.29 15.43
CA ILE A 23 0.36 -34.93 14.01
C ILE A 23 1.68 -34.23 13.69
N HIS A 24 2.60 -34.94 13.04
CA HIS A 24 3.87 -34.35 12.57
C HIS A 24 3.59 -33.38 11.40
N ARG A 25 3.14 -32.16 11.69
CA ARG A 25 3.41 -31.03 10.80
C ARG A 25 4.84 -30.58 11.10
N SER A 26 5.76 -30.77 10.16
CA SER A 26 7.07 -30.13 10.22
C SER A 26 6.84 -28.61 10.21
N LEU A 27 6.85 -27.99 11.39
CA LEU A 27 6.82 -26.54 11.49
C LEU A 27 8.18 -26.05 10.97
N SER A 28 8.20 -25.55 9.74
CA SER A 28 9.35 -24.82 9.21
C SER A 28 9.69 -23.70 10.21
N PRO A 29 10.96 -23.49 10.58
CA PRO A 29 11.33 -22.42 11.50
C PRO A 29 10.87 -21.09 10.93
N ILE A 30 10.19 -20.27 11.73
CA ILE A 30 9.76 -18.92 11.33
C ILE A 30 11.02 -18.08 11.20
N VAL A 31 11.26 -17.60 9.99
CA VAL A 31 12.39 -16.74 9.67
C VAL A 31 11.94 -15.30 9.71
N PHE A 32 12.73 -14.42 10.34
CA PHE A 32 12.43 -12.99 10.39
C PHE A 32 13.41 -12.19 9.54
N VAL A 33 12.93 -11.06 9.02
CA VAL A 33 13.74 -10.04 8.36
C VAL A 33 14.66 -9.38 9.40
N SER A 34 15.96 -9.32 9.12
CA SER A 34 16.93 -8.52 9.88
C SER A 34 17.46 -7.38 9.02
N HIS A 35 17.21 -6.16 9.50
CA HIS A 35 17.67 -4.91 8.91
C HIS A 35 17.82 -3.87 10.02
N GLU A 36 18.83 -2.99 9.94
CA GLU A 36 19.15 -2.03 11.02
C GLU A 36 18.03 -1.05 11.35
N PHE A 37 17.20 -0.71 10.35
CA PHE A 37 16.02 0.16 10.48
C PHE A 37 14.70 -0.59 10.72
N ILE A 38 14.71 -1.92 10.90
CA ILE A 38 13.49 -2.71 11.17
C ILE A 38 13.61 -3.32 12.56
N LYS A 39 12.56 -3.19 13.38
CA LYS A 39 12.53 -3.76 14.72
C LYS A 39 12.66 -5.29 14.64
N PRO A 40 13.57 -5.92 15.41
CA PRO A 40 13.76 -7.36 15.36
C PRO A 40 12.47 -8.14 15.63
N ARG A 41 12.29 -9.28 14.94
CA ARG A 41 11.16 -10.22 15.14
C ARG A 41 9.76 -9.65 14.86
N THR A 42 9.66 -8.53 14.15
CA THR A 42 8.35 -7.93 13.80
C THR A 42 7.85 -8.31 12.40
N ILE A 43 8.76 -8.67 11.48
CA ILE A 43 8.43 -9.01 10.10
C ILE A 43 8.94 -10.42 9.76
N GLU A 44 8.01 -11.31 9.42
CA GLU A 44 8.32 -12.63 8.84
C GLU A 44 8.95 -12.47 7.47
N HIS A 45 10.01 -13.22 7.20
CA HIS A 45 10.68 -13.25 5.91
C HIS A 45 9.86 -14.04 4.89
N ARG A 46 9.45 -13.36 3.81
CA ARG A 46 8.82 -13.99 2.64
C ARG A 46 9.61 -13.62 1.39
N SER A 47 10.06 -14.63 0.65
CA SER A 47 10.97 -14.45 -0.49
C SER A 47 10.39 -13.53 -1.57
N TYR A 48 9.10 -13.68 -1.90
CA TYR A 48 8.44 -12.82 -2.87
C TYR A 48 8.43 -11.34 -2.43
N GLN A 49 8.24 -11.06 -1.14
CA GLN A 49 8.23 -9.68 -0.64
C GLN A 49 9.61 -9.03 -0.78
N VAL A 50 10.66 -9.78 -0.48
CA VAL A 50 12.05 -9.33 -0.65
C VAL A 50 12.40 -9.13 -2.12
N SER A 51 11.98 -10.05 -2.99
CA SER A 51 12.20 -9.95 -4.44
C SER A 51 11.50 -8.73 -5.04
N ILE A 52 10.27 -8.45 -4.64
CA ILE A 52 9.52 -7.29 -5.13
C ILE A 52 10.12 -5.99 -4.57
N ALA A 53 10.53 -5.96 -3.31
CA ALA A 53 11.22 -4.81 -2.73
C ALA A 53 12.54 -4.50 -3.46
N GLN A 54 13.29 -5.53 -3.84
CA GLN A 54 14.51 -5.42 -4.66
C GLN A 54 14.22 -4.76 -6.01
N SER A 55 13.21 -5.26 -6.71
CA SER A 55 12.75 -4.74 -7.99
C SER A 55 12.37 -3.26 -7.86
N ALA A 56 11.60 -2.93 -6.82
CA ALA A 56 11.12 -1.59 -6.52
C ALA A 56 12.22 -0.60 -6.09
N LEU A 57 13.38 -1.06 -5.61
CA LEU A 57 14.51 -0.20 -5.27
C LEU A 57 15.35 0.25 -6.48
N ASN A 58 15.21 -0.43 -7.62
CA ASN A 58 15.99 -0.17 -8.82
C ASN A 58 15.29 0.78 -9.79
N GLN A 59 13.95 0.77 -9.80
CA GLN A 59 13.16 1.54 -10.76
C GLN A 59 11.74 1.77 -10.25
N ASN A 60 11.08 2.79 -10.79
CA ASN A 60 9.70 3.11 -10.46
C ASN A 60 8.78 1.90 -10.75
N THR A 61 8.13 1.37 -9.72
CA THR A 61 7.47 0.07 -9.79
C THR A 61 6.02 0.16 -9.33
N LEU A 62 5.11 -0.42 -10.12
CA LEU A 62 3.73 -0.68 -9.73
C LEU A 62 3.62 -2.10 -9.18
N ILE A 63 3.28 -2.20 -7.91
CA ILE A 63 3.14 -3.43 -7.15
C ILE A 63 1.67 -3.83 -7.12
N VAL A 64 1.35 -4.96 -7.75
CA VAL A 64 0.00 -5.52 -7.83
C VAL A 64 -0.04 -6.84 -7.05
N LEU A 65 -0.56 -6.79 -5.82
CA LEU A 65 -0.80 -7.99 -5.01
C LEU A 65 -2.20 -7.94 -4.37
N PRO A 66 -2.92 -9.08 -4.31
CA PRO A 66 -4.15 -9.19 -3.54
C PRO A 66 -4.05 -8.68 -2.10
N THR A 67 -5.17 -8.22 -1.55
CA THR A 67 -5.26 -7.77 -0.16
C THR A 67 -4.84 -8.88 0.79
N GLY A 68 -4.11 -8.52 1.86
CA GLY A 68 -3.61 -9.49 2.84
C GLY A 68 -2.26 -10.13 2.49
N MET A 69 -1.68 -9.86 1.31
CA MET A 69 -0.36 -10.40 0.92
C MET A 69 0.83 -9.51 1.30
N GLY A 70 0.62 -8.54 2.18
CA GLY A 70 1.71 -7.74 2.75
C GLY A 70 2.32 -6.70 1.80
N LYS A 71 1.52 -6.03 0.97
CA LYS A 71 1.98 -4.87 0.17
C LYS A 71 2.69 -3.82 1.04
N THR A 72 2.16 -3.53 2.23
CA THR A 72 2.78 -2.59 3.18
C THR A 72 4.12 -3.11 3.73
N VAL A 73 4.29 -4.43 3.86
CA VAL A 73 5.58 -5.03 4.26
C VAL A 73 6.62 -4.82 3.17
N ILE A 74 6.26 -4.98 1.90
CA ILE A 74 7.17 -4.71 0.77
C ILE A 74 7.65 -3.26 0.80
N VAL A 75 6.73 -2.30 0.98
CA VAL A 75 7.06 -0.89 1.11
C VAL A 75 7.95 -0.61 2.32
N LEU A 76 7.69 -1.23 3.48
CA LEU A 76 8.55 -1.11 4.67
C LEU A 76 9.99 -1.52 4.38
N LEU A 77 10.22 -2.60 3.63
CA LEU A 77 11.56 -3.05 3.24
C LEU A 77 12.27 -1.99 2.39
N VAL A 78 11.56 -1.39 1.43
CA VAL A 78 12.10 -0.30 0.60
C VAL A 78 12.42 0.93 1.47
N ILE A 79 11.49 1.34 2.34
CA ILE A 79 11.67 2.47 3.25
C ILE A 79 12.93 2.29 4.10
N ALA A 80 13.11 1.10 4.69
CA ALA A 80 14.26 0.79 5.52
C ALA A 80 15.59 0.96 4.76
N GLU A 81 15.64 0.50 3.51
CA GLU A 81 16.83 0.63 2.65
C GLU A 81 17.07 2.09 2.21
N ILE A 82 16.02 2.88 1.96
CA ILE A 82 16.16 4.33 1.66
C ILE A 82 16.71 5.07 2.88
N LEU A 83 16.22 4.76 4.09
CA LEU A 83 16.72 5.33 5.35
C LEU A 83 18.21 5.00 5.54
N LYS A 84 18.61 3.75 5.26
CA LYS A 84 20.02 3.31 5.31
C LYS A 84 20.92 4.06 4.35
N ARG A 85 20.45 4.35 3.14
CA ARG A 85 21.19 5.15 2.16
C ARG A 85 21.35 6.61 2.59
N GLY A 86 20.65 7.05 3.63
CA GLY A 86 20.62 8.45 4.08
C GLY A 86 20.04 9.39 3.04
N LYS A 87 19.24 8.88 2.09
CA LYS A 87 18.69 9.64 0.97
C LYS A 87 17.35 10.24 1.37
N GLY A 88 17.34 11.54 1.68
CA GLY A 88 16.15 12.38 1.69
C GLY A 88 14.99 11.93 2.61
N LYS A 89 13.82 12.51 2.33
CA LYS A 89 12.53 12.23 2.99
C LYS A 89 11.74 11.19 2.20
N ILE A 90 10.79 10.55 2.86
CA ILE A 90 9.86 9.60 2.26
C ILE A 90 8.45 10.15 2.38
N LEU A 91 7.71 10.17 1.26
CA LEU A 91 6.32 10.56 1.22
C LEU A 91 5.43 9.34 0.95
N PHE A 92 4.57 8.98 1.89
CA PHE A 92 3.61 7.88 1.76
C PHE A 92 2.21 8.47 1.65
N LEU A 93 1.60 8.34 0.47
CA LEU A 93 0.27 8.83 0.19
C LEU A 93 -0.77 7.71 0.25
N ALA A 94 -1.87 7.96 0.96
CA ALA A 94 -3.01 7.06 1.03
C ALA A 94 -4.33 7.81 0.83
N PRO A 95 -5.36 7.19 0.23
CA PRO A 95 -6.52 7.93 -0.25
C PRO A 95 -7.46 8.41 0.86
N THR A 96 -7.35 7.86 2.08
CA THR A 96 -8.26 8.18 3.18
C THR A 96 -7.50 8.41 4.49
N LYS A 97 -8.09 9.21 5.40
CA LYS A 97 -7.53 9.47 6.73
C LYS A 97 -7.32 8.17 7.54
N PRO A 98 -8.26 7.20 7.58
CA PRO A 98 -8.02 5.93 8.27
C PRO A 98 -6.79 5.18 7.75
N LEU A 99 -6.56 5.14 6.43
CA LEU A 99 -5.38 4.51 5.86
C LEU A 99 -4.08 5.25 6.23
N VAL A 100 -4.10 6.58 6.25
CA VAL A 100 -2.95 7.37 6.74
C VAL A 100 -2.60 6.99 8.19
N ILE A 101 -3.60 6.92 9.08
CA ILE A 101 -3.39 6.53 10.49
C ILE A 101 -2.87 5.10 10.57
N GLN A 102 -3.45 4.17 9.81
CA GLN A 102 -3.06 2.77 9.79
C GLN A 102 -1.60 2.60 9.33
N HIS A 103 -1.22 3.21 8.21
CA HIS A 103 0.15 3.13 7.69
C HIS A 103 1.15 3.80 8.63
N SER A 104 0.82 4.97 9.19
CA SER A 104 1.70 5.61 10.18
C SER A 104 1.90 4.76 11.43
N LYS A 105 0.83 4.14 11.95
CA LYS A 105 0.92 3.22 13.09
C LYS A 105 1.79 2.01 12.74
N PHE A 106 1.54 1.38 11.59
CA PHE A 106 2.32 0.25 11.11
C PHE A 106 3.82 0.60 11.00
N LEU A 107 4.17 1.74 10.43
CA LEU A 107 5.57 2.17 10.30
C LEU A 107 6.21 2.41 11.67
N LYS A 108 5.51 3.06 12.62
CA LYS A 108 6.01 3.25 14.00
C LYS A 108 6.20 1.94 14.75
N GLU A 109 5.33 0.97 14.51
CA GLU A 109 5.44 -0.35 15.13
C GLU A 109 6.65 -1.14 14.62
N HIS A 110 7.02 -1.00 13.35
CA HIS A 110 8.00 -1.88 12.70
C HIS A 110 9.35 -1.21 12.36
N LEU A 111 9.43 0.11 12.26
CA LEU A 111 10.71 0.81 12.02
C LEU A 111 11.44 1.09 13.33
N LEU A 112 12.77 0.96 13.30
CA LEU A 112 13.66 1.31 14.39
C LEU A 112 14.23 2.73 14.20
N ILE A 113 13.33 3.72 14.20
CA ILE A 113 13.66 5.16 14.19
C ILE A 113 12.84 5.88 15.26
N ASP A 114 13.22 7.12 15.56
CA ASP A 114 12.43 7.99 16.42
C ASP A 114 11.01 8.17 15.86
N GLU A 115 10.00 7.88 16.67
CA GLU A 115 8.60 7.93 16.25
C GLU A 115 8.15 9.35 15.88
N GLU A 116 8.78 10.38 16.44
CA GLU A 116 8.49 11.79 16.10
C GLU A 116 8.93 12.12 14.66
N SER A 117 9.87 11.34 14.09
CA SER A 117 10.29 11.50 12.70
C SER A 117 9.27 10.94 11.68
N ILE A 118 8.25 10.22 12.14
CA ILE A 118 7.12 9.71 11.34
C ILE A 118 5.91 10.61 11.61
N VAL A 119 5.69 11.55 10.69
CA VAL A 119 4.62 12.54 10.82
C VAL A 119 3.44 12.18 9.92
N SER A 120 2.23 12.35 10.45
CA SER A 120 0.99 12.14 9.71
C SER A 120 0.31 13.47 9.47
N PHE A 121 -0.01 13.79 8.23
CA PHE A 121 -0.81 14.98 7.90
C PHE A 121 -2.26 14.57 7.67
N SER A 122 -3.10 14.88 8.65
CA SER A 122 -4.56 14.90 8.50
C SER A 122 -5.04 16.35 8.34
N GLY A 123 -6.27 16.53 7.83
CA GLY A 123 -6.88 17.85 7.68
C GLY A 123 -7.10 18.63 8.98
N GLU A 124 -6.82 18.05 10.15
CA GLU A 124 -6.98 18.68 11.46
C GLU A 124 -5.74 19.46 11.91
N ILE A 125 -4.56 19.17 11.33
CA ILE A 125 -3.32 19.86 11.69
C ILE A 125 -3.27 21.21 10.94
N PRO A 126 -3.17 22.36 11.64
CA PRO A 126 -3.09 23.66 10.99
C PRO A 126 -1.90 23.76 10.01
N PRO A 127 -2.03 24.47 8.88
CA PRO A 127 -0.98 24.55 7.85
C PRO A 127 0.40 24.99 8.38
N ALA A 128 0.45 25.99 9.26
CA ALA A 128 1.70 26.47 9.84
C ALA A 128 2.42 25.41 10.69
N LYS A 129 1.67 24.54 11.37
CA LYS A 129 2.26 23.40 12.11
C LYS A 129 2.79 22.33 11.14
N ARG A 130 2.09 22.09 10.03
CA ARG A 130 2.52 21.11 9.01
C ARG A 130 3.86 21.46 8.38
N GLU A 131 4.12 22.74 8.10
CA GLU A 131 5.41 23.17 7.55
C GLU A 131 6.58 22.83 8.48
N ASN A 132 6.42 23.07 9.78
CA ASN A 132 7.44 22.70 10.77
C ASN A 132 7.62 21.19 10.90
N LEU A 133 6.51 20.44 10.87
CA LEU A 133 6.54 18.98 10.89
C LEU A 133 7.17 18.39 9.63
N TRP A 134 6.96 19.01 8.46
CA TRP A 134 7.59 18.61 7.20
C TRP A 134 9.11 18.71 7.29
N LYS A 135 9.63 19.83 7.80
CA LYS A 135 11.07 20.07 7.98
C LYS A 135 11.71 19.02 8.89
N LYS A 136 11.06 18.68 10.01
CA LYS A 136 11.57 17.68 10.98
C LYS A 136 11.37 16.23 10.57
N GLY A 137 10.29 15.92 9.84
CA GLY A 137 9.90 14.56 9.49
C GLY A 137 10.88 13.90 8.51
N LYS A 138 11.16 12.62 8.73
CA LYS A 138 11.85 11.75 7.76
C LYS A 138 10.85 10.99 6.89
N ILE A 139 9.72 10.61 7.48
CA ILE A 139 8.62 9.93 6.78
C ILE A 139 7.35 10.73 7.01
N ILE A 140 6.70 11.12 5.92
CA ILE A 140 5.44 11.86 5.92
C ILE A 140 4.36 10.95 5.35
N VAL A 141 3.34 10.65 6.15
CA VAL A 141 2.16 9.89 5.71
C VAL A 141 0.98 10.86 5.55
N SER A 142 0.34 10.92 4.39
CA SER A 142 -0.71 11.92 4.15
C SER A 142 -1.74 11.51 3.10
N THR A 143 -2.86 12.23 3.06
CA THR A 143 -3.76 12.21 1.92
C THR A 143 -3.22 13.11 0.80
N PRO A 144 -3.46 12.76 -0.47
CA PRO A 144 -2.83 13.50 -1.56
C PRO A 144 -3.33 14.93 -1.70
N GLN A 145 -4.58 15.22 -1.32
CA GLN A 145 -5.14 16.58 -1.35
C GLN A 145 -4.40 17.51 -0.39
N VAL A 146 -3.99 17.02 0.78
CA VAL A 146 -3.27 17.84 1.76
C VAL A 146 -1.89 18.23 1.20
N ILE A 147 -1.18 17.26 0.62
CA ILE A 147 0.12 17.49 -0.01
C ILE A 147 0.01 18.41 -1.23
N GLU A 148 -0.99 18.21 -2.08
CA GLU A 148 -1.24 19.09 -3.23
C GLU A 148 -1.45 20.54 -2.79
N ASN A 149 -2.29 20.77 -1.78
CA ASN A 149 -2.54 22.11 -1.23
C ASN A 149 -1.28 22.73 -0.61
N ASP A 150 -0.46 21.93 0.08
CA ASP A 150 0.78 22.42 0.70
C ASP A 150 1.88 22.71 -0.33
N ILE A 151 1.92 21.98 -1.45
CA ILE A 151 2.78 22.30 -2.60
C ILE A 151 2.32 23.60 -3.26
N LEU A 152 1.02 23.73 -3.56
CA LEU A 152 0.46 24.93 -4.21
C LEU A 152 0.64 26.20 -3.38
N SER A 153 0.60 26.07 -2.05
CA SER A 153 0.84 27.18 -1.13
C SER A 153 2.30 27.40 -0.75
N GLY A 154 3.24 26.67 -1.36
CA GLY A 154 4.68 26.84 -1.17
C GLY A 154 5.22 26.40 0.19
N ARG A 155 4.44 25.63 0.97
CA ARG A 155 4.85 25.13 2.31
C ARG A 155 5.64 23.83 2.23
N VAL A 156 5.42 23.05 1.19
CA VAL A 156 6.07 21.76 0.96
C VAL A 156 6.87 21.84 -0.34
N ASP A 157 8.18 21.62 -0.23
CA ASP A 157 9.05 21.35 -1.37
C ASP A 157 9.38 19.86 -1.43
N LEU A 158 9.28 19.29 -2.62
CA LEU A 158 9.55 17.88 -2.88
C LEU A 158 11.01 17.61 -3.23
N SER A 159 11.86 18.63 -3.36
CA SER A 159 13.29 18.50 -3.71
C SER A 159 14.10 17.59 -2.77
N GLU A 160 13.69 17.49 -1.51
CA GLU A 160 14.35 16.62 -0.52
C GLU A 160 13.74 15.21 -0.46
N VAL A 161 12.71 14.88 -1.25
CA VAL A 161 11.99 13.60 -1.17
C VAL A 161 12.68 12.55 -2.06
N ALA A 162 13.19 11.47 -1.46
CA ALA A 162 13.86 10.40 -2.20
C ALA A 162 12.91 9.31 -2.71
N LEU A 163 11.74 9.16 -2.08
CA LEU A 163 10.76 8.14 -2.40
C LEU A 163 9.34 8.68 -2.20
N VAL A 164 8.48 8.48 -3.20
CA VAL A 164 7.03 8.67 -3.09
C VAL A 164 6.30 7.33 -3.27
N ILE A 165 5.44 7.00 -2.33
CA ILE A 165 4.59 5.80 -2.34
C ILE A 165 3.14 6.22 -2.54
N PHE A 166 2.46 5.61 -3.49
CA PHE A 166 1.04 5.80 -3.79
C PHE A 166 0.25 4.54 -3.47
N ASP A 167 -0.44 4.53 -2.33
CA ASP A 167 -1.40 3.47 -1.98
C ASP A 167 -2.71 3.61 -2.76
N GLU A 168 -3.31 2.47 -3.08
CA GLU A 168 -4.42 2.39 -4.04
C GLU A 168 -4.12 3.14 -5.35
N ALA A 169 -2.96 2.83 -5.94
CA ALA A 169 -2.44 3.49 -7.15
C ALA A 169 -3.41 3.45 -8.35
N HIS A 170 -4.42 2.58 -8.36
CA HIS A 170 -5.52 2.61 -9.35
C HIS A 170 -6.31 3.93 -9.37
N ARG A 171 -6.12 4.79 -8.38
CA ARG A 171 -6.69 6.15 -8.29
C ARG A 171 -5.87 7.20 -9.03
N ALA A 172 -4.65 6.90 -9.48
CA ALA A 172 -3.78 7.84 -10.18
C ALA A 172 -4.18 8.05 -11.65
N VAL A 173 -5.43 8.44 -11.87
CA VAL A 173 -6.05 8.67 -13.19
C VAL A 173 -6.81 9.99 -13.19
N GLY A 174 -7.00 10.57 -14.38
CA GLY A 174 -7.71 11.83 -14.57
C GLY A 174 -7.16 12.98 -13.71
N ALA A 175 -8.08 13.74 -13.09
CA ALA A 175 -7.75 14.92 -12.28
C ALA A 175 -7.49 14.60 -10.79
N TYR A 176 -7.20 13.33 -10.44
CA TYR A 176 -6.94 12.98 -9.05
C TYR A 176 -5.59 13.54 -8.57
N SER A 177 -5.53 13.96 -7.31
CA SER A 177 -4.36 14.59 -6.68
C SER A 177 -3.05 13.78 -6.80
N TYR A 178 -3.11 12.46 -6.94
CA TYR A 178 -1.91 11.65 -7.21
C TYR A 178 -1.19 12.07 -8.49
N VAL A 179 -1.93 12.36 -9.56
CA VAL A 179 -1.35 12.76 -10.86
C VAL A 179 -0.60 14.09 -10.71
N PHE A 180 -1.20 15.05 -9.99
CA PHE A 180 -0.54 16.32 -9.70
C PHE A 180 0.74 16.14 -8.89
N VAL A 181 0.68 15.39 -7.77
CA VAL A 181 1.83 15.19 -6.89
C VAL A 181 2.94 14.43 -7.60
N ALA A 182 2.63 13.39 -8.39
CA ALA A 182 3.61 12.62 -9.15
C ALA A 182 4.33 13.50 -10.19
N ARG A 183 3.59 14.32 -10.94
CA ARG A 183 4.17 15.26 -11.91
C ARG A 183 5.10 16.25 -11.21
N LYS A 184 4.65 16.88 -10.11
CA LYS A 184 5.46 17.83 -9.34
C LYS A 184 6.69 17.19 -8.72
N TYR A 185 6.55 15.94 -8.27
CA TYR A 185 7.68 15.17 -7.76
C TYR A 185 8.74 14.95 -8.83
N ARG A 186 8.34 14.51 -10.03
CA ARG A 186 9.26 14.23 -11.15
C ARG A 186 9.94 15.49 -11.67
N GLU A 187 9.24 16.62 -11.72
CA GLU A 187 9.81 17.93 -12.08
C GLU A 187 11.01 18.31 -11.18
N LYS A 188 10.95 17.95 -9.90
CA LYS A 188 11.99 18.26 -8.90
C LYS A 188 13.02 17.15 -8.70
N ASN A 189 12.63 15.90 -8.96
CA ASN A 189 13.43 14.70 -8.71
C ASN A 189 13.38 13.77 -9.94
N PRO A 190 14.15 14.05 -11.00
CA PRO A 190 14.18 13.21 -12.21
C PRO A 190 14.54 11.76 -11.91
N ASP A 191 15.44 11.54 -10.94
CA ASP A 191 15.89 10.21 -10.49
C ASP A 191 15.20 9.73 -9.20
N GLY A 192 14.19 10.46 -8.74
CA GLY A 192 13.42 10.13 -7.54
C GLY A 192 12.61 8.83 -7.72
N LEU A 193 12.50 8.04 -6.66
CA LEU A 193 11.85 6.74 -6.73
C LEU A 193 10.33 6.85 -6.51
N ILE A 194 9.55 6.18 -7.35
CA ILE A 194 8.09 6.08 -7.21
C ILE A 194 7.68 4.62 -7.03
N ILE A 195 6.83 4.36 -6.04
CA ILE A 195 6.16 3.08 -5.88
C ILE A 195 4.66 3.30 -5.91
N GLY A 196 3.97 2.63 -6.83
CA GLY A 196 2.52 2.47 -6.78
C GLY A 196 2.18 1.12 -6.16
N MET A 197 1.20 1.04 -5.26
CA MET A 197 0.72 -0.23 -4.73
C MET A 197 -0.79 -0.35 -4.89
N THR A 198 -1.28 -1.50 -5.34
CA THR A 198 -2.72 -1.74 -5.46
C THR A 198 -3.09 -3.23 -5.40
N ALA A 199 -4.33 -3.53 -4.97
CA ALA A 199 -4.89 -4.88 -5.05
C ALA A 199 -5.36 -5.25 -6.46
N SER A 200 -5.81 -4.24 -7.20
CA SER A 200 -6.35 -4.38 -8.53
C SER A 200 -6.17 -3.06 -9.26
N PRO A 201 -5.38 -3.03 -10.34
CA PRO A 201 -5.16 -1.81 -11.13
C PRO A 201 -6.37 -1.48 -12.04
N GLY A 202 -7.38 -2.36 -12.11
CA GLY A 202 -8.50 -2.31 -13.04
C GLY A 202 -8.46 -3.48 -14.03
N SER A 203 -9.59 -3.75 -14.70
CA SER A 203 -9.71 -4.79 -15.74
C SER A 203 -9.32 -4.30 -17.14
N GLU A 204 -9.19 -2.98 -17.32
CA GLU A 204 -8.94 -2.35 -18.61
C GLU A 204 -7.46 -1.98 -18.75
N ILE A 205 -6.83 -2.47 -19.82
CA ILE A 205 -5.41 -2.23 -20.11
C ILE A 205 -5.11 -0.72 -20.21
N ASP A 206 -6.01 0.04 -20.83
CA ASP A 206 -5.85 1.49 -21.00
C ASP A 206 -5.71 2.22 -19.67
N LYS A 207 -6.46 1.78 -18.65
CA LYS A 207 -6.37 2.35 -17.30
C LYS A 207 -5.05 2.04 -16.64
N ILE A 208 -4.53 0.82 -16.82
CA ILE A 208 -3.20 0.43 -16.30
C ILE A 208 -2.12 1.29 -16.96
N MET A 209 -2.19 1.46 -18.28
CA MET A 209 -1.27 2.30 -19.03
C MET A 209 -1.35 3.78 -18.62
N GLU A 210 -2.55 4.28 -18.33
CA GLU A 210 -2.74 5.63 -17.79
C GLU A 210 -2.03 5.79 -16.43
N ILE A 211 -2.23 4.85 -15.49
CA ILE A 211 -1.56 4.86 -14.18
C ILE A 211 -0.04 4.85 -14.37
N CYS A 212 0.48 3.98 -15.24
CA CYS A 212 1.91 3.88 -15.49
C CYS A 212 2.49 5.18 -16.05
N ARG A 213 1.79 5.85 -16.97
CA ARG A 213 2.21 7.16 -17.50
C ARG A 213 2.17 8.24 -16.42
N ASN A 214 1.07 8.34 -15.67
CA ASN A 214 0.87 9.39 -14.68
C ASN A 214 1.87 9.31 -13.52
N LEU A 215 2.26 8.10 -13.12
CA LEU A 215 3.20 7.86 -12.03
C LEU A 215 4.64 7.58 -12.52
N ASP A 216 4.92 7.69 -13.83
CA ASP A 216 6.22 7.37 -14.44
C ASP A 216 6.74 5.96 -14.05
N ILE A 217 5.85 4.97 -14.07
CA ILE A 217 6.18 3.58 -13.76
C ILE A 217 6.91 2.94 -14.93
N LYS A 218 8.03 2.29 -14.63
CA LYS A 218 8.88 1.59 -15.60
C LYS A 218 8.82 0.07 -15.46
N ASN A 219 8.16 -0.41 -14.40
CA ASN A 219 8.13 -1.80 -14.01
C ASN A 219 6.82 -2.18 -13.32
N ILE A 220 6.32 -3.38 -13.57
CA ILE A 220 5.11 -3.89 -12.93
C ILE A 220 5.42 -5.24 -12.30
N GLU A 221 5.28 -5.32 -10.98
CA GLU A 221 5.44 -6.55 -10.21
C GLU A 221 4.05 -7.08 -9.85
N ILE A 222 3.65 -8.19 -10.45
CA ILE A 222 2.35 -8.82 -10.22
C ILE A 222 2.59 -10.15 -9.50
N ARG A 223 1.82 -10.38 -8.44
CA ARG A 223 1.64 -11.72 -7.85
C ARG A 223 0.18 -11.97 -7.54
N THR A 224 -0.20 -13.23 -7.64
CA THR A 224 -1.50 -13.80 -7.33
C THR A 224 -1.35 -14.77 -6.16
N LYS A 225 -2.48 -15.24 -5.63
CA LYS A 225 -2.49 -16.26 -4.56
C LYS A 225 -1.97 -17.62 -5.03
N ASP A 226 -1.98 -17.85 -6.34
CA ASP A 226 -1.68 -19.13 -6.94
C ASP A 226 -0.20 -19.23 -7.36
N ASP A 227 0.54 -18.12 -7.33
CA ASP A 227 1.96 -18.09 -7.68
C ASP A 227 2.80 -18.96 -6.72
N PRO A 228 3.79 -19.73 -7.23
CA PRO A 228 4.54 -20.68 -6.42
C PRO A 228 5.28 -20.08 -5.22
N ASP A 229 5.73 -18.82 -5.33
CA ASP A 229 6.44 -18.08 -4.29
C ASP A 229 5.48 -17.43 -3.26
N VAL A 230 4.20 -17.28 -3.59
CA VAL A 230 3.17 -16.70 -2.71
C VAL A 230 2.33 -17.77 -2.03
N LYS A 231 1.98 -18.84 -2.74
CA LYS A 231 1.12 -19.95 -2.29
C LYS A 231 1.47 -20.49 -0.89
N PRO A 232 2.75 -20.65 -0.49
CA PRO A 232 3.09 -21.12 0.86
C PRO A 232 2.62 -20.21 2.00
N TYR A 233 2.35 -18.95 1.71
CA TYR A 233 1.99 -17.91 2.69
C TYR A 233 0.51 -17.54 2.66
N VAL A 234 -0.27 -18.12 1.75
CA VAL A 234 -1.72 -17.87 1.64
C VAL A 234 -2.46 -18.78 2.60
N GLN A 235 -3.25 -18.19 3.49
CA GLN A 235 -4.17 -18.97 4.32
C GLN A 235 -5.33 -19.48 3.47
N GLU A 236 -5.61 -20.77 3.55
CA GLU A 236 -6.79 -21.34 2.90
C GLU A 236 -8.06 -20.77 3.54
N MET A 237 -8.83 -20.02 2.74
CA MET A 237 -10.17 -19.60 3.13
C MET A 237 -11.16 -20.71 2.76
N LYS A 238 -11.77 -21.33 3.76
CA LYS A 238 -12.89 -22.27 3.54
C LYS A 238 -14.16 -21.47 3.24
N ILE A 239 -14.49 -21.32 1.96
CA ILE A 239 -15.74 -20.66 1.55
C ILE A 239 -16.90 -21.64 1.76
N ILE A 240 -17.79 -21.31 2.70
CA ILE A 240 -19.04 -22.05 2.93
C ILE A 240 -20.17 -21.25 2.30
N TRP A 241 -20.59 -21.66 1.10
CA TRP A 241 -21.76 -21.09 0.45
C TRP A 241 -23.02 -21.51 1.21
N LYS A 242 -23.70 -20.55 1.83
CA LYS A 242 -25.04 -20.74 2.39
C LYS A 242 -26.05 -20.04 1.49
N LYS A 243 -26.85 -20.83 0.78
CA LYS A 243 -28.00 -20.31 0.03
C LYS A 243 -29.08 -19.94 1.04
N VAL A 244 -29.46 -18.67 1.05
CA VAL A 244 -30.56 -18.15 1.88
C VAL A 244 -31.73 -17.87 0.94
N GLU A 245 -32.90 -18.40 1.26
CA GLU A 245 -34.11 -18.10 0.50
C GLU A 245 -34.56 -16.67 0.82
N LEU A 246 -34.89 -15.91 -0.23
CA LEU A 246 -35.42 -14.56 -0.07
C LEU A 246 -36.88 -14.66 0.40
N PRO A 247 -37.24 -14.13 1.58
CA PRO A 247 -38.62 -14.19 2.04
C PRO A 247 -39.56 -13.45 1.09
N HIS A 248 -40.79 -13.92 0.98
CA HIS A 248 -41.78 -13.41 0.02
C HIS A 248 -42.04 -11.90 0.17
N GLU A 249 -42.04 -11.39 1.41
CA GLU A 249 -42.19 -9.96 1.71
C GLU A 249 -41.09 -9.11 1.06
N PHE A 250 -39.83 -9.55 1.13
CA PHE A 250 -38.71 -8.87 0.48
C PHE A 250 -38.78 -8.98 -1.03
N SER A 251 -39.20 -10.14 -1.57
CA SER A 251 -39.41 -10.30 -3.02
C SER A 251 -40.45 -9.30 -3.55
N ARG A 252 -41.56 -9.12 -2.82
CA ARG A 252 -42.59 -8.14 -3.15
C ARG A 252 -42.05 -6.70 -3.14
N ILE A 253 -41.30 -6.32 -2.10
CA ILE A 253 -40.68 -4.99 -2.01
C ILE A 253 -39.69 -4.77 -3.16
N ILE A 254 -38.85 -5.76 -3.48
CA ILE A 254 -37.89 -5.68 -4.59
C ILE A 254 -38.62 -5.49 -5.93
N ASN A 255 -39.73 -6.18 -6.15
CA ASN A 255 -40.50 -6.01 -7.39
C ASN A 255 -41.10 -4.60 -7.51
N ILE A 256 -41.68 -4.07 -6.43
CA ILE A 256 -42.18 -2.68 -6.42
C ILE A 256 -41.05 -1.68 -6.68
N LEU A 257 -39.88 -1.88 -6.07
CA LEU A 257 -38.71 -1.03 -6.30
C LEU A 257 -38.22 -1.12 -7.75
N LYS A 258 -38.18 -2.32 -8.34
CA LYS A 258 -37.81 -2.53 -9.74
C LYS A 258 -38.77 -1.84 -10.70
N GLU A 259 -40.07 -1.91 -10.44
CA GLU A 259 -41.09 -1.22 -11.22
C GLU A 259 -40.91 0.30 -11.15
N ALA A 260 -40.79 0.86 -9.94
CA ALA A 260 -40.57 2.30 -9.75
C ALA A 260 -39.27 2.80 -10.41
N ILE A 261 -38.19 2.02 -10.34
CA ILE A 261 -36.92 2.32 -11.03
C ILE A 261 -37.13 2.28 -12.54
N SER A 262 -37.81 1.26 -13.06
CA SER A 262 -38.05 1.10 -14.50
C SER A 262 -38.89 2.22 -15.07
N GLU A 263 -39.92 2.66 -14.34
CA GLU A 263 -40.75 3.80 -14.71
C GLU A 263 -39.94 5.09 -14.79
N ARG A 264 -39.12 5.39 -13.78
CA ARG A 264 -38.24 6.57 -13.78
C ARG A 264 -37.20 6.51 -14.90
N LEU A 265 -36.64 5.34 -15.18
CA LEU A 265 -35.70 5.13 -16.28
C LEU A 265 -36.35 5.37 -17.64
N ARG A 266 -37.63 4.96 -17.81
CA ARG A 266 -38.38 5.21 -19.03
C ARG A 266 -38.62 6.71 -19.21
N ALA A 267 -39.09 7.40 -18.16
CA ALA A 267 -39.28 8.85 -18.19
C ALA A 267 -37.98 9.62 -18.51
N LEU A 268 -36.85 9.20 -17.95
CA LEU A 268 -35.54 9.80 -18.26
C LEU A 268 -35.09 9.55 -19.71
N LYS A 269 -35.38 8.37 -20.27
CA LYS A 269 -35.09 8.07 -21.68
C LYS A 269 -35.95 8.88 -22.63
N GLU A 270 -37.22 9.11 -22.26
CA GLU A 270 -38.15 9.91 -23.05
C GLU A 270 -37.87 11.42 -22.94
N ALA A 271 -37.29 11.87 -21.83
CA ALA A 271 -36.87 13.25 -21.60
C ALA A 271 -35.45 13.58 -22.09
N ALA A 272 -34.69 12.59 -22.55
CA ALA A 272 -33.38 12.80 -23.16
C ALA A 272 -33.56 13.32 -24.61
N PRO A 273 -33.02 14.50 -24.96
CA PRO A 273 -33.11 15.06 -26.31
C PRO A 273 -32.32 14.27 -27.35
#